data_AF-A0A2V3HL03-F1
#
_entry.id   AF-A0A2V3HL03-F1
#
_cell.length_a   1.000
_cell.length_b   1.000
_cell.length_c   1.000
_cell.angle_alpha   90.00
_cell.angle_beta   90.00
_cell.angle_gamma   90.00
#
_symmetry.space_group_name_H-M   'P 1'
#
loop_
_entity.id
_entity.type
_entity.pdbx_description
1 polymer ?
#
loop_
_entity_poly.entity_id
_entity_poly.type
_entity_poly.pdbx_seq_one_letter_code
_entity_poly.pdbx_strand_id
1 'polypeptide(L)'
;MKAEIGGAFLVAWVALSYGTLEGAIALAVAWLAFSGAHILPVVTWCNIMTGDLSDGEGNWAANGMRLVAQAVGALLALVLATEAGAVGPDWVATDMWVTGI
;
A
#
# COMPACT_ATOMS: atom_id res chain seq x y z
N MET A 1 13.27 3.21 4.36
CA MET A 1 12.02 4.01 4.39
C MET A 1 11.65 4.64 3.04
N LYS A 2 12.54 5.41 2.39
CA LYS A 2 12.25 6.03 1.07
C LYS A 2 11.76 5.05 -0.01
N ALA A 3 12.38 3.87 -0.07
CA ALA A 3 11.98 2.80 -0.99
C ALA A 3 10.58 2.21 -0.69
N GLU A 4 10.15 2.20 0.58
CA GLU A 4 8.81 1.69 0.95
C GLU A 4 7.71 2.66 0.55
N ILE A 5 7.94 3.97 0.68
CA ILE A 5 7.00 5.03 0.26
C ILE A 5 6.87 5.03 -1.27
N GLY A 6 8.00 5.13 -1.98
CA GLY A 6 8.01 5.18 -3.45
C GLY A 6 7.54 3.87 -4.09
N GLY A 7 7.88 2.72 -3.48
CA GLY A 7 7.41 1.41 -3.92
C GLY A 7 5.90 1.24 -3.72
N ALA A 8 5.37 1.58 -2.56
CA ALA A 8 3.92 1.50 -2.30
C ALA A 8 3.12 2.47 -3.18
N PHE A 9 3.66 3.65 -3.46
CA PHE A 9 3.08 4.58 -4.44
C PHE A 9 2.94 3.93 -5.82
N LEU A 10 4.01 3.32 -6.34
CA LEU A 10 3.99 2.65 -7.64
C LEU A 10 3.06 1.43 -7.65
N VAL A 11 3.05 0.63 -6.58
CA VAL A 11 2.13 -0.51 -6.44
C VAL A 11 0.67 -0.04 -6.43
N ALA A 12 0.35 1.03 -5.71
CA ALA A 12 -0.99 1.61 -5.71
C ALA A 12 -1.39 2.14 -7.09
N TRP A 13 -0.45 2.74 -7.82
CA TRP A 13 -0.65 3.17 -9.19
C TRP A 13 -0.96 2.01 -10.13
N VAL A 14 -0.22 0.90 -10.00
CA VAL A 14 -0.49 -0.34 -10.75
C VAL A 14 -1.84 -0.94 -10.39
N ALA A 15 -2.27 -0.85 -9.13
CA ALA A 15 -3.57 -1.36 -8.72
C ALA A 15 -4.74 -0.61 -9.42
N LEU A 16 -4.54 0.64 -9.84
CA LEU A 16 -5.53 1.38 -10.64
C LEU A 16 -5.67 0.81 -12.06
N SER A 17 -4.67 0.09 -12.57
CA SER A 17 -4.69 -0.60 -13.86
C SER A 17 -4.79 -2.13 -13.70
N TYR A 18 -5.43 -2.60 -12.62
CA TYR A 18 -5.60 -4.01 -12.32
C TYR A 18 -6.19 -4.80 -13.50
N GLY A 19 -5.61 -5.97 -13.79
CA GLY A 19 -6.04 -6.83 -14.89
C GLY A 19 -5.41 -6.52 -16.25
N THR A 20 -4.49 -5.55 -16.34
CA THR A 20 -3.77 -5.21 -17.58
C THR A 20 -2.36 -5.82 -17.63
N LEU A 21 -1.86 -6.12 -18.84
CA LEU A 21 -0.48 -6.56 -19.04
C LEU A 21 0.53 -5.47 -18.63
N GLU A 22 0.20 -4.21 -18.89
CA GLU A 22 1.02 -3.06 -18.48
C GLU A 22 1.16 -2.98 -16.96
N GLY A 23 0.06 -3.13 -16.22
CA GLY A 23 0.08 -3.20 -14.76
C GLY A 23 0.93 -4.36 -14.24
N ALA A 24 0.81 -5.54 -14.84
CA ALA A 24 1.62 -6.70 -14.46
C ALA A 24 3.13 -6.46 -14.69
N ILE A 25 3.51 -5.87 -15.82
CA ILE A 25 4.90 -5.53 -16.13
C ILE A 25 5.43 -4.45 -15.18
N ALA A 26 4.65 -3.40 -14.93
CA ALA A 26 5.03 -2.33 -14.03
C ALA A 26 5.26 -2.84 -12.59
N LEU A 27 4.43 -3.78 -12.11
CA LEU A 27 4.65 -4.43 -10.82
C LEU A 27 5.96 -5.24 -10.80
N ALA A 28 6.22 -6.02 -11.85
CA ALA A 28 7.45 -6.81 -11.96
C ALA A 28 8.70 -5.93 -11.96
N VAL A 29 8.67 -4.81 -12.70
CA VAL A 29 9.77 -3.83 -12.74
C VAL A 29 9.93 -3.14 -11.38
N ALA A 30 8.84 -2.75 -10.72
CA ALA A 30 8.91 -2.17 -9.38
C ALA A 30 9.58 -3.13 -8.39
N TRP A 31 9.24 -4.41 -8.44
CA TRP A 31 9.86 -5.42 -7.57
C TRP A 31 11.37 -5.57 -7.82
N LEU A 32 11.81 -5.53 -9.08
CA LEU A 32 13.22 -5.55 -9.46
C LEU A 32 13.96 -4.27 -9.02
N ALA A 33 13.33 -3.11 -9.17
CA ALA A 33 13.91 -1.80 -8.86
C ALA A 33 14.06 -1.55 -7.35
N PHE A 34 13.18 -2.10 -6.52
CA PHE A 34 13.19 -1.94 -5.06
C PHE A 34 13.67 -3.19 -4.32
N SER A 35 14.73 -3.84 -4.79
CA SER A 35 15.32 -5.00 -4.12
C SER A 35 15.55 -4.74 -2.62
N GLY A 36 14.93 -5.55 -1.76
CA GLY A 36 14.99 -5.46 -0.29
C GLY A 36 13.90 -4.59 0.38
N ALA A 37 13.08 -3.87 -0.38
CA ALA A 37 11.90 -3.19 0.15
C ALA A 37 10.68 -4.12 0.12
N HIS A 38 9.82 -4.03 1.12
CA HIS A 38 8.65 -4.90 1.19
C HIS A 38 7.56 -4.46 0.22
N ILE A 39 7.46 -3.16 -0.10
CA ILE A 39 6.59 -2.41 -1.06
C ILE A 39 5.08 -2.76 -1.06
N LEU A 40 4.74 -4.03 -0.92
CA LEU A 40 3.44 -4.61 -0.65
C LEU A 40 3.22 -4.79 0.86
N PRO A 41 2.10 -4.27 1.41
CA PRO A 41 1.74 -4.46 2.81
C PRO A 41 1.68 -5.93 3.25
N VAL A 42 1.22 -6.82 2.36
CA VAL A 42 1.12 -8.26 2.67
C VAL A 42 2.49 -8.88 2.92
N VAL A 43 3.53 -8.46 2.18
CA VAL A 43 4.90 -8.96 2.37
C VAL A 43 5.45 -8.48 3.71
N THR A 44 5.18 -7.22 4.08
CA THR A 44 5.55 -6.69 5.40
C THR A 44 4.86 -7.44 6.53
N TRP A 45 3.57 -7.75 6.37
CA TRP A 45 2.80 -8.50 7.36
C TRP A 45 3.30 -9.93 7.54
N CYS A 46 3.60 -10.62 6.44
CA CYS A 46 4.20 -11.95 6.49
C CYS A 46 5.52 -11.93 7.27
N ASN A 47 6.40 -10.95 7.02
CA ASN A 47 7.66 -10.83 7.75
C ASN A 47 7.47 -10.62 9.25
N ILE A 48 6.46 -9.84 9.67
CA ILE A 48 6.13 -9.68 11.09
C ILE A 48 5.73 -11.03 11.68
N MET A 49 4.82 -11.75 11.01
CA MET A 49 4.22 -12.99 11.49
C MET A 49 5.17 -14.19 11.48
N THR A 50 6.16 -14.20 10.59
CA THR A 50 7.16 -15.26 10.50
C THR A 50 8.46 -14.94 11.24
N GLY A 51 8.61 -13.71 11.74
CA GLY A 51 9.75 -13.28 12.55
C GLY A 51 9.58 -13.58 14.03
N ASP A 52 10.60 -13.23 14.82
CA ASP A 52 10.51 -13.30 16.28
C ASP A 52 9.55 -12.20 16.78
N LEU A 53 8.39 -12.60 17.30
CA LEU A 53 7.38 -11.66 17.81
C LEU A 53 7.78 -11.01 19.13
N SER A 54 8.78 -11.54 19.83
CA SER A 54 9.32 -10.93 21.05
C SER A 54 10.34 -9.81 20.76
N ASP A 55 10.86 -9.73 19.52
CA ASP A 55 11.73 -8.65 19.07
C ASP A 55 10.92 -7.39 18.72
N GLY A 56 10.70 -6.56 19.72
CA GLY A 56 9.94 -5.31 19.59
C GLY A 56 10.61 -4.27 18.69
N GLU A 57 11.94 -4.18 18.68
CA GLU A 57 12.66 -3.12 17.96
C GLU A 57 13.00 -3.52 16.53
N GLY A 58 13.51 -4.74 16.33
CA GLY A 58 13.99 -5.24 15.03
C GLY A 58 12.89 -5.83 14.15
N ASN A 59 11.86 -6.44 14.75
CA ASN A 59 10.74 -7.02 14.02
C ASN A 59 9.50 -6.12 14.05
N TRP A 60 8.89 -5.90 15.22
CA TRP A 60 7.57 -5.27 15.27
C TRP A 60 7.59 -3.77 14.97
N ALA A 61 8.43 -2.99 15.65
CA ALA A 61 8.51 -1.55 15.44
C ALA A 61 9.08 -1.19 14.06
N ALA A 62 10.15 -1.86 13.62
CA ALA A 62 10.75 -1.62 12.32
C ALA A 62 9.78 -1.91 11.17
N ASN A 63 9.12 -3.07 11.16
CA ASN A 63 8.15 -3.40 10.12
C ASN A 63 6.84 -2.61 10.25
N GLY A 64 6.42 -2.24 11.46
CA GLY A 64 5.30 -1.33 11.70
C GLY A 64 5.54 0.04 11.04
N MET A 65 6.74 0.60 11.17
CA MET A 65 7.10 1.85 10.49
C MET A 65 7.15 1.70 8.96
N ARG A 66 7.47 0.52 8.44
CA ARG A 66 7.38 0.23 7.00
C ARG A 66 5.93 0.22 6.53
N LEU A 67 5.00 -0.35 7.30
CA LEU A 67 3.56 -0.31 6.99
C LEU A 67 3.03 1.13 6.95
N VAL A 68 3.42 1.98 7.91
CA VAL A 68 3.05 3.41 7.92
C VAL A 68 3.58 4.10 6.66
N ALA A 69 4.84 3.85 6.29
CA ALA A 69 5.44 4.41 5.09
C ALA A 69 4.72 3.94 3.82
N GLN A 70 4.31 2.68 3.77
CA GLN A 70 3.53 2.12 2.65
C GLN A 70 2.14 2.75 2.55
N ALA A 71 1.46 2.98 3.69
CA ALA A 71 0.18 3.70 3.72
C ALA A 71 0.32 5.13 3.19
N VAL A 72 1.37 5.87 3.58
CA VAL A 72 1.64 7.22 3.07
C VAL A 72 1.89 7.21 1.55
N GLY A 73 2.68 6.26 1.05
CA GLY A 73 2.94 6.12 -0.39
C GLY A 73 1.66 5.82 -1.19
N ALA A 74 0.84 4.88 -0.71
CA ALA A 74 -0.42 4.54 -1.34
C ALA A 74 -1.45 5.69 -1.30
N LEU A 75 -1.56 6.40 -0.18
CA LEU A 75 -2.43 7.57 -0.06
C LEU A 75 -2.04 8.67 -1.05
N LEU A 76 -0.74 8.93 -1.22
CA LEU A 76 -0.26 9.92 -2.19
C LEU A 76 -0.65 9.52 -3.62
N ALA A 77 -0.55 8.24 -3.98
CA ALA A 77 -0.98 7.75 -5.29
C ALA A 77 -2.48 7.96 -5.51
N LEU A 78 -3.32 7.67 -4.51
CA LEU A 78 -4.76 7.87 -4.57
C LEU A 78 -5.14 9.35 -4.67
N VAL A 79 -4.50 10.22 -3.88
CA VAL A 79 -4.75 11.67 -3.95
C VAL A 79 -4.43 12.21 -5.34
N LEU A 80 -3.34 11.77 -5.96
CA LEU A 80 -3.01 12.19 -7.33
C LEU A 80 -3.98 11.62 -8.36
N ALA A 81 -4.32 10.33 -8.25
CA ALA A 81 -5.21 9.65 -9.18
C ALA A 81 -6.64 10.21 -9.14
N THR A 82 -7.08 10.71 -7.98
CA THR A 82 -8.41 11.30 -7.78
C THR A 82 -8.43 12.81 -7.96
N GLU A 83 -7.32 13.42 -8.39
CA GLU A 83 -7.17 14.89 -8.47
C GLU A 83 -7.57 15.58 -7.15
N ALA A 84 -7.08 15.07 -6.03
CA ALA A 84 -7.44 15.48 -4.68
C ALA A 84 -8.95 15.40 -4.37
N GLY A 85 -9.64 14.42 -4.96
CA GLY A 85 -11.07 14.18 -4.81
C GLY A 85 -11.94 14.91 -5.83
N ALA A 86 -11.36 15.57 -6.84
CA ALA A 86 -12.13 16.14 -7.95
C ALA A 86 -12.64 15.06 -8.94
N VAL A 87 -11.97 13.91 -9.00
CA VAL A 87 -12.33 12.75 -9.83
C VAL A 87 -12.49 11.52 -8.94
N GLY A 88 -13.74 11.16 -8.66
CA GLY A 88 -14.09 9.95 -7.92
C GLY A 88 -13.78 9.96 -6.41
N PRO A 89 -14.20 8.89 -5.68
CA PRO A 89 -14.96 7.77 -6.21
C PRO A 89 -16.46 8.11 -6.36
N ASP A 90 -17.11 7.60 -7.40
CA ASP A 90 -18.58 7.53 -7.50
C ASP A 90 -19.21 6.63 -6.41
N TRP A 91 -18.37 6.04 -5.55
CA TRP A 91 -18.77 5.25 -4.42
C TRP A 91 -19.28 6.16 -3.30
N VAL A 92 -20.60 6.22 -3.17
CA VAL A 92 -21.29 6.75 -1.99
C VAL A 92 -21.20 5.68 -0.90
N ALA A 93 -20.62 6.03 0.25
CA ALA A 93 -20.61 5.14 1.41
C ALA A 93 -22.03 4.71 1.73
N THR A 94 -22.26 3.40 1.85
CA THR A 94 -23.55 2.87 2.29
C THR A 94 -23.80 3.36 3.72
N ASP A 95 -25.00 3.86 4.02
CA ASP A 95 -25.35 4.31 5.37
C ASP A 95 -25.01 3.20 6.38
N MET A 96 -24.00 3.44 7.22
CA MET A 96 -23.51 2.48 8.20
C MET A 96 -24.48 2.27 9.37
N TRP A 97 -25.50 3.12 9.46
CA TRP A 97 -26.49 3.12 10.52
C TRP A 97 -27.88 3.18 9.90
N VAL A 98 -28.64 2.09 10.04
CA VAL A 98 -30.10 2.14 9.87
C VAL A 98 -30.64 2.98 11.02
N THR A 99 -30.99 4.24 10.77
CA THR A 99 -31.63 5.14 11.75
C THR A 99 -33.12 4.83 11.96
N GLY A 100 -33.53 3.58 11.71
CA GLY A 100 -34.90 3.10 11.80
C GLY A 100 -35.07 2.00 12.84
N ILE A 101 -34.94 2.35 14.12
CA ILE A 101 -35.70 1.78 15.25
C ILE A 101 -36.29 2.96 16.02
#